data_AF-A0A813EW59-F1
#
_entry.id   AF-A0A813EW59-F1
#
_cell.length_a   1.000
_cell.length_b   1.000
_cell.length_c   1.000
_cell.angle_alpha   90.00
_cell.angle_beta   90.00
_cell.angle_gamma   90.00
#
_symmetry.space_group_name_H-M   'P 1'
#
loop_
_entity.id
_entity.type
_entity.pdbx_description
1 polymer ?
#
loop_
_entity_poly.entity_id
_entity_poly.type
_entity_poly.pdbx_seq_one_letter_code
_entity_poly.pdbx_strand_id
1 'polypeptide(L)'
;QMANYPGRITSKANVPALAIRGIGGSSDKLALTLADSQGIADDASKYPEMEKITNFYGSSAGSSSCSIPIYWKSRTIEVRRLEQMDKDYDALNDAQNFQAKRE
;
A
#
# COMPACT_ATOMS: atom_id res chain seq x y z
N GLN A 1 43.21 12.37 25.59
CA GLN A 1 43.72 11.35 24.67
C GLN A 1 42.55 10.92 23.79
N MET A 2 42.55 11.30 22.51
CA MET A 2 41.47 11.00 21.57
C MET A 2 41.82 9.76 20.75
N ALA A 3 40.95 8.76 20.76
CA ALA A 3 41.12 7.55 19.97
C ALA A 3 40.61 7.76 18.55
N ASN A 4 41.52 7.55 17.59
CA ASN A 4 41.25 7.36 16.17
C ASN A 4 40.33 6.16 15.94
N TYR A 5 39.30 6.31 15.11
CA TYR A 5 38.65 5.18 14.44
C TYR A 5 38.99 5.22 12.94
N PRO A 6 39.63 4.17 12.39
CA PRO A 6 40.00 4.13 10.98
C PRO A 6 38.83 3.64 10.11
N GLY A 7 38.65 4.30 8.95
CA GLY A 7 38.02 3.66 7.79
C GLY A 7 36.58 4.08 7.47
N ARG A 8 36.35 5.33 7.04
CA ARG A 8 35.21 5.64 6.17
C ARG A 8 35.69 5.59 4.72
N ILE A 9 35.43 4.47 4.05
CA ILE A 9 35.61 4.34 2.60
C ILE A 9 34.51 5.19 1.96
N THR A 10 34.89 6.30 1.33
CA THR A 10 33.97 7.11 0.52
C THR A 10 33.71 6.35 -0.79
N SER A 11 32.66 5.53 -0.81
CA SER A 11 32.15 4.99 -2.08
C SER A 11 31.68 6.17 -2.93
N LYS A 12 32.36 6.44 -4.05
CA LYS A 12 31.83 7.32 -5.10
C LYS A 12 30.47 6.77 -5.48
N ALA A 13 29.41 7.55 -5.25
CA ALA A 13 28.05 7.16 -5.59
C ALA A 13 28.00 6.83 -7.09
N ASN A 14 27.61 5.60 -7.41
CA ASN A 14 27.35 5.20 -8.79
C ASN A 14 26.00 5.83 -9.18
N VAL A 15 26.05 7.03 -9.74
CA VAL A 15 24.85 7.74 -10.20
C VAL A 15 24.38 7.07 -11.50
N PRO A 16 23.18 6.47 -11.58
CA PRO A 16 22.68 5.98 -12.85
C PRO A 16 22.42 7.17 -13.79
N ALA A 17 23.24 7.29 -14.83
CA ALA A 17 23.04 8.29 -15.88
C ALA A 17 21.85 7.87 -16.75
N LEU A 18 20.69 8.50 -16.54
CA LEU A 18 19.52 8.32 -17.40
C LEU A 18 19.75 9.11 -18.70
N ALA A 19 20.15 8.43 -19.77
CA ALA A 19 20.31 9.05 -21.08
C ALA A 19 18.96 9.11 -21.80
N ILE A 20 18.32 10.28 -21.80
CA ILE A 20 17.12 10.53 -22.62
C ILE A 20 17.57 10.76 -24.06
N ARG A 21 17.26 9.81 -24.95
CA ARG A 21 17.63 9.87 -26.37
C ARG A 21 16.80 10.97 -27.06
N GLY A 22 17.42 12.10 -27.38
CA GLY A 22 16.79 13.19 -28.13
C GLY A 22 17.26 14.61 -27.80
N ILE A 23 17.91 14.83 -26.65
CA ILE A 23 18.44 16.17 -26.28
C ILE A 23 19.94 16.19 -26.55
N GLY A 24 20.29 16.41 -27.82
CA GLY A 24 21.67 16.61 -28.26
C GLY A 24 22.01 18.10 -28.25
N GLY A 25 22.62 18.58 -27.17
CA GLY A 25 23.14 19.94 -27.08
C GLY A 25 23.84 20.19 -25.75
N SER A 26 25.09 20.64 -25.79
CA SER A 26 26.00 20.76 -24.63
C SER A 26 25.59 21.81 -23.57
N SER A 27 24.41 22.42 -23.66
CA SER A 27 23.97 23.52 -22.79
C SER A 27 22.79 23.19 -21.87
N ASP A 28 21.96 22.18 -22.17
CA ASP A 28 20.73 21.92 -21.41
C ASP A 28 20.84 20.64 -20.58
N LYS A 29 21.87 20.58 -19.74
CA LYS A 29 21.89 19.61 -18.63
C LYS A 29 20.91 20.10 -17.58
N LEU A 30 19.68 19.60 -17.62
CA LEU A 30 18.73 19.72 -16.52
C LEU A 30 19.37 19.05 -15.29
N ALA A 31 20.00 19.87 -14.44
CA ALA A 31 20.50 19.42 -13.15
C ALA A 31 19.28 19.16 -12.26
N LEU A 32 18.90 17.89 -12.13
CA LEU A 32 17.95 17.47 -11.11
C LEU A 32 18.65 17.63 -9.76
N THR A 33 18.47 18.77 -9.10
CA THR A 33 18.68 18.85 -7.66
C THR A 33 17.56 18.04 -7.03
N LEU A 34 17.89 16.82 -6.62
CA LEU A 34 17.11 16.07 -5.64
C LEU A 34 17.17 16.89 -4.35
N ALA A 35 16.19 17.80 -4.18
CA ALA A 35 15.89 18.31 -2.85
C ALA A 35 15.72 17.11 -1.94
N ASP A 36 16.29 17.16 -0.73
CA ASP A 36 16.15 16.12 0.28
C ASP A 36 14.70 15.66 0.25
N SER A 37 14.51 14.38 -0.11
CA SER A 37 13.19 13.79 -0.19
C SER A 37 12.50 14.17 1.10
N GLN A 38 11.49 15.04 1.04
CA GLN A 38 10.59 15.25 2.15
C GLN A 38 10.21 13.84 2.55
N GLY A 39 10.69 13.42 3.74
CA GLY A 39 10.60 12.04 4.17
C GLY A 39 9.19 11.62 3.86
N ILE A 40 9.05 10.57 3.04
CA ILE A 40 7.76 9.97 2.73
C ILE A 40 7.11 9.87 4.10
N ALA A 41 6.09 10.70 4.35
CA ALA A 41 5.38 10.63 5.61
C ALA A 41 4.96 9.17 5.67
N ASP A 42 5.44 8.44 6.69
CA ASP A 42 5.04 7.07 6.89
C ASP A 42 3.52 7.11 6.91
N ASP A 43 2.92 6.71 5.80
CA ASP A 43 1.50 6.82 5.55
C ASP A 43 0.88 5.83 6.52
N ALA A 44 0.59 6.30 7.74
CA ALA A 44 -0.01 5.53 8.81
C ALA A 44 -1.39 4.98 8.38
N SER A 45 -1.89 5.44 7.23
CA SER A 45 -3.09 5.01 6.53
C SER A 45 -2.97 3.66 5.80
N LYS A 46 -1.79 3.01 5.75
CA LYS A 46 -1.65 1.73 5.01
C LYS A 46 -2.55 0.62 5.55
N TYR A 47 -2.95 0.70 6.81
CA TYR A 47 -3.90 -0.23 7.41
C TYR A 47 -5.21 0.49 7.73
N PRO A 48 -6.36 -0.13 7.45
CA PRO A 48 -7.63 0.42 7.89
C PRO A 48 -7.62 0.55 9.42
N GLU A 49 -7.88 1.75 9.94
CA GLU A 49 -8.06 1.97 11.37
C GLU A 49 -9.25 1.13 11.84
N MET A 50 -8.98 0.09 12.63
CA MET A 50 -10.03 -0.79 13.15
C MET A 50 -10.71 -0.09 14.34
N GLU A 51 -11.98 0.27 14.18
CA GLU A 51 -12.78 0.81 15.27
C GLU A 51 -12.86 -0.21 16.42
N LYS A 52 -12.66 0.27 17.66
CA LYS A 52 -12.71 -0.57 18.84
C LYS A 52 -14.13 -1.07 19.09
N ILE A 53 -14.34 -2.38 19.02
CA ILE A 53 -15.61 -3.00 19.37
C ILE A 53 -15.72 -3.08 20.91
N THR A 54 -16.68 -2.37 21.49
CA THR A 54 -16.89 -2.29 22.95
C THR A 54 -17.85 -3.36 23.49
N ASN A 55 -18.59 -4.04 22.61
CA ASN A 55 -19.66 -4.99 22.98
C ASN A 55 -19.21 -6.46 22.92
N PHE A 56 -17.98 -6.77 23.32
CA PHE A 56 -17.46 -8.13 23.35
C PHE A 56 -17.73 -8.80 24.70
N TYR A 57 -18.24 -10.02 24.67
CA TYR A 57 -18.44 -10.87 25.86
C TYR A 57 -17.41 -12.00 25.85
N GLY A 58 -17.05 -12.53 27.02
CA GLY A 58 -15.99 -13.52 27.16
C GLY A 58 -16.15 -14.73 26.24
N SER A 59 -15.03 -15.30 25.77
CA SER A 59 -15.01 -16.36 24.75
C SER A 59 -15.73 -17.66 25.14
N SER A 60 -15.96 -17.89 26.45
CA SER A 60 -16.72 -19.02 26.99
C SER A 60 -18.06 -18.62 27.60
N ALA A 61 -18.52 -17.38 27.36
CA ALA A 61 -19.86 -16.96 27.77
C ALA A 61 -20.92 -17.73 26.96
N GLY A 62 -22.02 -18.11 27.62
CA GLY A 62 -23.14 -18.78 26.97
C GLY A 62 -23.85 -17.89 25.94
N SER A 63 -24.73 -18.51 25.14
CA SER A 63 -25.56 -17.78 24.18
C SER A 63 -26.61 -16.93 24.92
N SER A 64 -26.50 -15.60 24.79
CA SER A 64 -27.49 -14.65 25.32
C SER A 64 -28.66 -14.47 24.35
N SER A 65 -29.76 -13.86 24.80
CA SER A 65 -30.95 -13.58 23.99
C SER A 65 -30.67 -12.79 22.70
N CYS A 66 -29.60 -11.99 22.69
CA CYS A 66 -29.21 -11.16 21.55
C CYS A 66 -28.29 -11.87 20.54
N SER A 67 -27.85 -13.11 20.79
CA SER A 67 -26.87 -13.80 19.93
C SER A 67 -27.37 -14.02 18.50
N ILE A 68 -28.63 -14.42 18.34
CA ILE A 68 -29.24 -14.72 17.05
C ILE A 68 -29.40 -13.44 16.19
N PRO A 69 -29.98 -12.33 16.70
CA PRO A 69 -30.03 -11.07 15.96
C PRO A 69 -28.65 -10.55 15.55
N ILE A 70 -27.65 -10.65 16.43
CA ILE A 70 -26.26 -10.23 16.13
C ILE A 70 -25.69 -11.08 15.00
N TYR A 71 -25.89 -12.40 15.04
CA TYR A 71 -25.46 -13.33 13.99
C TYR A 71 -26.11 -13.03 12.64
N TRP A 72 -27.42 -12.76 12.60
CA TRP A 72 -28.09 -12.44 11.34
C TRP A 72 -27.58 -11.14 10.73
N LYS A 73 -27.32 -10.12 11.57
CA LYS A 73 -26.73 -8.86 11.11
C LYS A 73 -25.34 -9.09 10.54
N SER A 74 -24.45 -9.79 11.25
CA SER A 74 -23.09 -10.05 10.77
C SER A 74 -23.08 -10.90 9.50
N ARG A 75 -23.91 -11.95 9.45
CA ARG A 75 -24.07 -12.78 8.25
C ARG A 75 -24.53 -11.97 7.04
N THR A 76 -25.49 -11.08 7.21
CA THR A 76 -26.01 -10.25 6.10
C THR A 76 -24.94 -9.31 5.55
N ILE A 77 -24.14 -8.70 6.43
CA ILE A 77 -23.03 -7.83 6.02
C ILE A 77 -21.99 -8.64 5.26
N GLU A 78 -21.62 -9.82 5.75
CA GLU A 78 -20.61 -10.65 5.13
C GLU A 78 -21.04 -11.18 3.76
N VAL A 79 -22.30 -11.62 3.62
CA VAL A 79 -22.84 -12.05 2.32
C VAL A 79 -22.76 -10.92 1.30
N ARG A 80 -23.15 -9.69 1.66
CA ARG A 80 -23.04 -8.54 0.75
C ARG A 80 -21.60 -8.22 0.37
N ARG A 81 -20.66 -8.38 1.30
CA ARG A 81 -19.22 -8.19 1.05
C ARG A 81 -18.72 -9.21 0.03
N LEU A 82 -19.10 -10.47 0.16
CA LEU A 82 -18.73 -11.53 -0.77
C LEU A 82 -19.34 -11.30 -2.16
N GLU A 83 -20.63 -10.97 -2.24
CA GLU A 83 -21.28 -10.63 -3.51
C GLU A 83 -20.62 -9.45 -4.22
N GLN A 84 -20.11 -8.47 -3.48
CA GLN A 84 -19.37 -7.35 -4.07
C GLN A 84 -18.00 -7.79 -4.60
N MET A 85 -17.28 -8.62 -3.83
CA MET A 85 -15.99 -9.15 -4.29
C MET A 85 -16.12 -9.98 -5.56
N ASP A 86 -17.17 -10.80 -5.66
CA ASP A 86 -17.42 -11.60 -6.88
C ASP A 86 -17.65 -10.68 -8.09
N LYS A 87 -18.46 -9.62 -7.93
CA LYS A 87 -18.71 -8.63 -8.99
C LYS A 87 -17.44 -7.88 -9.40
N ASP A 88 -16.63 -7.48 -8.43
CA ASP A 88 -15.37 -6.76 -8.69
C ASP A 88 -14.38 -7.65 -9.44
N TYR A 89 -14.33 -8.95 -9.09
CA TYR A 89 -13.50 -9.93 -9.76
C TYR A 89 -13.94 -10.17 -11.21
N ASP A 90 -15.24 -10.35 -11.45
CA ASP A 90 -15.78 -10.50 -12.80
C ASP A 90 -15.49 -9.26 -13.66
N ALA A 91 -15.68 -8.06 -13.11
CA ALA A 91 -15.37 -6.82 -13.80
C ALA A 91 -13.87 -6.68 -14.14
N LEU A 92 -12.98 -7.10 -13.23
CA LEU A 92 -11.54 -7.12 -13.47
C LEU A 92 -11.19 -8.09 -14.60
N ASN A 93 -11.75 -9.30 -14.57
CA ASN A 93 -11.52 -10.31 -15.61
C ASN A 93 -12.01 -9.84 -16.98
N ASP A 94 -13.19 -9.24 -17.04
CA ASP A 94 -13.74 -8.68 -18.28
C ASP A 94 -12.84 -7.56 -18.84
N ALA A 95 -12.34 -6.67 -17.97
CA ALA A 95 -11.41 -5.62 -18.35
C ALA A 95 -10.08 -6.18 -18.87
N GLN A 96 -9.53 -7.20 -18.20
CA GLN A 96 -8.29 -7.87 -18.64
C GLN A 96 -8.48 -8.56 -20.00
N ASN A 97 -9.59 -9.28 -20.18
CA ASN A 97 -9.95 -9.93 -21.44
C ASN A 97 -10.15 -8.92 -22.58
N PHE A 98 -10.69 -7.73 -22.28
CA PHE A 98 -10.84 -6.66 -23.26
C PHE A 98 -9.48 -6.10 -23.70
N GLN A 99 -8.56 -5.85 -22.76
CA GLN A 99 -7.22 -5.35 -23.09
C GLN A 99 -6.39 -6.39 -23.85
N ALA A 100 -6.45 -7.66 -23.45
CA ALA A 100 -5.73 -8.74 -24.11
C ALA A 100 -6.17 -8.96 -25.58
N LYS A 101 -7.39 -8.56 -25.95
CA LYS A 101 -7.87 -8.60 -27.36
C LYS A 101 -7.41 -7.39 -28.18
N ARG A 102 -6.92 -6.32 -27.55
CA ARG A 102 -6.45 -5.08 -28.20
C ARG A 102 -4.96 -5.12 -28.52
N GLU A 103 -4.18 -5.86 -27.75
CA GLU A 103 -2.77 -6.15 -27.99
C GLU A 103 -2.60 -7.24 -29.05
#